data_AF-A0AAW7XKM4-F1
#
_entry.id   AF-A0AAW7XKM4-F1
#
_cell.length_a   1.000
_cell.length_b   1.000
_cell.length_c   1.000
_cell.angle_alpha   90.00
_cell.angle_beta   90.00
_cell.angle_gamma   90.00
#
_symmetry.space_group_name_H-M   'P 1'
#
loop_
_entity.id
_entity.type
_entity.pdbx_description
1 polymer ?
#
loop_
_entity_poly.entity_id
_entity_poly.type
_entity_poly.pdbx_seq_one_letter_code
_entity_poly.pdbx_strand_id
1 'polypeptide(L)'
;MTSKPPVKRVSSNHDRQLQTGMTLIELVIAVAITAIIGLISAQLLGAMIQNSQQITDHASELERLDRGLRIIQSDFDQLVVRGENSLLTAEDSSVPGLLIEFTRLHEQPLALHTTGPANSLNSDQLERVRYVLESNNLVRYSSPVGMPIDEDHWYQNTLFTRLSQARLYFLYEDWSEQLSDATNSAGSTPLGAIRFEAESDRWQHLELVSMLRTGADS
;
A
#
# COMPACT_ATOMS: atom_id res chain seq x y z
N MET A 1 -33.53 73.48 -74.95
CA MET A 1 -32.42 73.77 -74.01
C MET A 1 -32.85 73.38 -72.61
N THR A 2 -32.47 72.21 -72.13
CA THR A 2 -32.60 71.82 -70.71
C THR A 2 -31.35 71.01 -70.36
N SER A 3 -30.50 71.56 -69.50
CA SER A 3 -29.22 70.95 -69.13
C SER A 3 -29.43 69.87 -68.08
N LYS A 4 -28.85 68.69 -68.30
CA LYS A 4 -28.78 67.62 -67.31
C LYS A 4 -27.65 67.97 -66.32
N PRO A 5 -27.88 67.94 -64.99
CA PRO A 5 -26.87 68.30 -64.01
C PRO A 5 -25.75 67.24 -63.91
N PRO A 6 -24.56 67.61 -63.43
CA PRO A 6 -23.40 66.73 -63.42
C PRO A 6 -23.51 65.64 -62.33
N VAL A 7 -23.06 64.43 -62.68
CA VAL A 7 -22.98 63.29 -61.76
C VAL A 7 -21.83 63.50 -60.79
N LYS A 8 -22.13 63.58 -59.49
CA LYS A 8 -21.14 63.68 -58.41
C LYS A 8 -20.54 62.30 -58.15
N ARG A 9 -19.27 62.07 -58.52
CA ARG A 9 -18.55 60.82 -58.20
C ARG A 9 -18.23 60.81 -56.70
N VAL A 10 -18.73 59.82 -55.98
CA VAL A 10 -18.29 59.49 -54.62
C VAL A 10 -16.89 58.91 -54.71
N SER A 11 -15.91 59.59 -54.11
CA SER A 11 -14.54 59.09 -53.96
C SER A 11 -14.50 58.21 -52.71
N SER A 12 -14.37 56.90 -52.88
CA SER A 12 -14.10 55.97 -51.79
C SER A 12 -12.61 56.05 -51.43
N ASN A 13 -12.28 56.82 -50.39
CA ASN A 13 -10.97 56.73 -49.75
C ASN A 13 -10.82 55.34 -49.14
N HIS A 14 -10.11 54.46 -49.83
CA HIS A 14 -9.49 53.31 -49.18
C HIS A 14 -8.23 53.85 -48.50
N ASP A 15 -8.25 53.93 -47.17
CA ASP A 15 -7.05 54.16 -46.39
C ASP A 15 -6.05 53.06 -46.75
N ARG A 16 -4.99 53.43 -47.46
CA ARG A 16 -3.88 52.54 -47.78
C ARG A 16 -3.16 52.27 -46.46
N GLN A 17 -3.50 51.16 -45.80
CA GLN A 17 -2.64 50.58 -44.78
C GLN A 17 -1.27 50.34 -45.41
N LEU A 18 -0.29 51.15 -45.00
CA LEU A 18 1.11 51.02 -45.41
C LEU A 18 1.64 49.69 -44.87
N GLN A 19 1.77 48.70 -45.76
CA GLN A 19 2.47 47.46 -45.44
C GLN A 19 3.94 47.79 -45.21
N THR A 20 4.34 47.77 -43.93
CA THR A 20 5.74 47.95 -43.53
C THR A 20 6.41 46.58 -43.66
N GLY A 21 7.42 46.46 -44.51
CA GLY A 21 8.17 45.20 -44.70
C GLY A 21 8.96 44.86 -43.44
N MET A 22 8.94 43.58 -43.05
CA MET A 22 9.70 43.06 -41.92
C MET A 22 11.21 43.31 -42.13
N THR A 23 11.89 43.80 -41.09
CA THR A 23 13.33 44.06 -41.18
C THR A 23 14.15 42.79 -40.91
N LEU A 24 15.36 42.72 -41.46
CA LEU A 24 16.26 41.57 -41.22
C LEU A 24 16.57 41.38 -39.73
N ILE A 25 16.69 42.48 -38.98
CA ILE A 25 16.92 42.45 -37.54
C ILE A 25 15.72 41.88 -36.78
N GLU A 26 14.50 42.15 -37.21
CA GLU A 26 13.26 41.65 -36.59
C GLU A 26 13.13 40.14 -36.74
N LEU A 27 13.45 39.59 -37.91
CA LEU A 27 13.49 38.15 -38.13
C LEU A 27 14.55 37.47 -37.26
N VAL A 28 15.74 38.06 -37.15
CA VAL A 28 16.82 37.51 -36.31
C VAL A 28 16.44 37.53 -34.83
N ILE A 29 15.84 38.62 -34.34
CA ILE A 29 15.35 38.71 -32.96
C ILE A 29 14.24 37.67 -32.73
N ALA A 30 13.30 37.51 -33.67
CA ALA A 30 12.22 36.53 -33.56
C ALA A 30 12.76 35.10 -33.46
N VAL A 31 13.73 34.73 -34.29
CA VAL A 31 14.38 33.41 -34.25
C VAL A 31 15.19 33.23 -32.97
N ALA A 32 15.92 34.25 -32.52
CA ALA A 32 16.69 34.20 -31.28
C ALA A 32 15.80 33.97 -30.06
N ILE A 33 14.69 34.73 -29.94
CA ILE A 33 13.73 34.56 -28.85
C ILE A 33 13.08 33.18 -28.93
N THR A 34 12.67 32.74 -30.13
CA THR A 34 12.07 31.41 -30.34
C THR A 34 13.01 30.30 -29.91
N ALA A 35 14.29 30.39 -30.27
CA ALA A 35 15.30 29.41 -29.87
C ALA A 35 15.49 29.37 -28.34
N ILE A 36 15.50 30.52 -27.67
CA ILE A 36 15.60 30.61 -26.21
C ILE A 36 14.38 29.99 -25.54
N ILE A 37 13.16 30.35 -25.98
CA ILE A 37 11.92 29.77 -25.44
C ILE A 37 11.89 28.26 -25.67
N GLY A 38 12.29 27.79 -26.85
CA GLY A 38 12.39 26.36 -27.16
C GLY A 38 13.34 25.62 -26.21
N LEU A 39 14.50 26.21 -25.91
CA LEU A 39 15.47 25.66 -24.96
C LEU A 39 14.90 25.59 -23.53
N ILE A 40 14.28 26.67 -23.05
CA ILE A 40 13.64 26.71 -21.73
C ILE A 40 12.53 25.66 -21.65
N SER A 41 11.72 25.54 -22.70
CA SER A 41 10.61 24.57 -22.77
C SER A 41 11.12 23.14 -22.72
N ALA A 42 12.22 22.84 -23.42
CA ALA A 42 12.85 21.53 -23.38
C ALA A 42 13.39 21.19 -21.98
N GLN A 43 13.98 22.16 -21.26
CA GLN A 43 14.44 21.97 -19.89
C GLN A 43 13.29 21.74 -18.92
N LEU A 44 12.22 22.53 -19.02
CA LEU A 44 11.03 22.37 -18.18
C LEU A 44 10.37 21.01 -18.39
N LEU A 45 10.25 20.55 -19.63
CA LEU A 45 9.73 19.22 -19.94
C LEU A 45 10.59 18.13 -19.31
N GLY A 46 11.92 18.23 -19.43
CA GLY A 46 12.84 17.28 -18.81
C GLY A 46 12.67 17.22 -17.28
N ALA A 47 12.55 18.37 -16.63
CA ALA A 47 12.32 18.45 -15.19
C ALA A 47 10.96 17.83 -14.79
N MET A 48 9.90 18.08 -15.56
CA MET A 48 8.58 17.48 -15.32
C MET A 48 8.61 15.96 -15.46
N ILE A 49 9.31 15.42 -16.46
CA ILE A 49 9.45 13.97 -16.65
C ILE A 49 10.17 13.33 -15.45
N GLN A 50 11.28 13.93 -15.01
CA GLN A 50 12.04 13.43 -13.85
C GLN A 50 11.22 13.47 -12.56
N ASN A 51 10.48 14.56 -12.34
CA ASN A 51 9.60 14.69 -11.18
C ASN A 51 8.46 13.66 -11.23
N SER A 52 7.84 13.48 -12.40
CA SER A 52 6.81 12.46 -12.62
C SER A 52 7.33 11.05 -12.29
N GLN A 53 8.56 10.73 -12.68
CA GLN A 53 9.18 9.44 -12.35
C GLN A 53 9.36 9.27 -10.85
N GLN A 54 9.89 10.28 -10.15
CA GLN A 54 10.06 10.25 -8.70
C GLN A 54 8.71 10.06 -7.97
N ILE A 55 7.67 10.80 -8.38
CA ILE A 55 6.32 10.66 -7.82
C ILE A 55 5.79 9.24 -8.02
N THR A 56 5.99 8.67 -9.21
CA THR A 56 5.56 7.31 -9.53
C THR A 56 6.25 6.28 -8.65
N ASP A 57 7.56 6.42 -8.43
CA ASP A 57 8.33 5.53 -7.56
C ASP A 57 7.86 5.64 -6.11
N HIS A 58 7.58 6.85 -5.61
CA HIS A 58 7.03 7.05 -4.27
C HIS A 58 5.63 6.43 -4.11
N ALA A 59 4.76 6.57 -5.12
CA ALA A 59 3.42 5.99 -5.12
C ALA A 59 3.47 4.45 -5.09
N SER A 60 4.35 3.83 -5.88
CA SER A 60 4.56 2.38 -5.88
C SER A 60 5.01 1.85 -4.51
N GLU A 61 5.91 2.56 -3.84
CA GLU A 61 6.37 2.19 -2.49
C GLU A 61 5.28 2.35 -1.42
N LEU A 62 4.45 3.40 -1.51
CA LEU A 62 3.28 3.55 -0.64
C LEU A 62 2.26 2.43 -0.87
N GLU A 63 2.04 2.03 -2.11
CA GLU A 63 1.13 0.93 -2.45
C GLU A 63 1.64 -0.40 -1.89
N ARG A 64 2.95 -0.64 -1.93
CA ARG A 64 3.59 -1.81 -1.29
C ARG A 64 3.36 -1.80 0.22
N LEU A 65 3.55 -0.65 0.86
CA LEU A 65 3.32 -0.49 2.29
C LEU A 65 1.86 -0.80 2.67
N ASP A 66 0.91 -0.15 1.99
CA ASP A 66 -0.53 -0.35 2.24
C ASP A 66 -0.95 -1.81 2.03
N ARG A 67 -0.48 -2.47 0.96
CA ARG A 67 -0.73 -3.89 0.74
C ARG A 67 -0.17 -4.75 1.87
N GLY A 68 1.07 -4.49 2.30
CA GLY A 68 1.69 -5.24 3.40
C GLY A 68 0.91 -5.10 4.71
N LEU A 69 0.49 -3.87 5.06
CA LEU A 69 -0.32 -3.61 6.25
C LEU A 69 -1.68 -4.29 6.18
N ARG A 70 -2.37 -4.24 5.04
CA ARG A 70 -3.66 -4.93 4.83
C ARG A 70 -3.56 -6.44 4.98
N ILE A 71 -2.46 -7.04 4.49
CA ILE A 71 -2.22 -8.49 4.66
C ILE A 71 -2.10 -8.82 6.14
N ILE A 72 -1.27 -8.08 6.90
CA ILE A 72 -1.10 -8.31 8.34
C ILE A 72 -2.42 -8.13 9.08
N GLN A 73 -3.13 -7.04 8.79
CA GLN A 73 -4.43 -6.76 9.42
C GLN A 73 -5.43 -7.89 9.13
N SER A 74 -5.56 -8.30 7.87
CA SER A 74 -6.44 -9.39 7.47
C SER A 74 -6.11 -10.71 8.16
N ASP A 75 -4.82 -11.01 8.35
CA ASP A 75 -4.40 -12.25 9.00
C ASP A 75 -4.75 -12.24 10.50
N PHE A 76 -4.50 -11.11 11.18
CA PHE A 76 -4.88 -10.95 12.59
C PHE A 76 -6.40 -10.95 12.79
N ASP A 77 -7.16 -10.28 11.91
CA ASP A 77 -8.62 -10.25 11.99
C ASP A 77 -9.26 -11.63 11.77
N GLN A 78 -8.55 -12.53 11.06
CA GLN A 78 -9.01 -13.89 10.73
C GLN A 78 -8.35 -14.96 11.59
N LEU A 79 -7.67 -14.56 12.66
CA LEU A 79 -7.00 -15.45 13.58
C LEU A 79 -8.01 -16.37 14.28
N VAL A 80 -7.68 -17.65 14.32
CA VAL A 80 -8.48 -18.69 14.95
C VAL A 80 -7.69 -19.28 16.10
N VAL A 81 -8.22 -19.21 17.32
CA VAL A 81 -7.62 -19.82 18.52
C VAL A 81 -8.30 -21.17 18.77
N ARG A 82 -7.58 -22.27 18.50
CA ARG A 82 -8.02 -23.66 18.72
C ARG A 82 -6.96 -24.44 19.50
N GLY A 83 -6.89 -24.20 20.81
CA GLY A 83 -6.04 -24.95 21.73
C GLY A 83 -4.56 -24.56 21.73
N GLU A 84 -3.75 -25.41 22.36
CA GLU A 84 -2.42 -25.09 22.91
C GLU A 84 -1.37 -24.64 21.89
N ASN A 85 -1.50 -25.02 20.61
CA ASN A 85 -0.53 -24.69 19.56
C ASN A 85 -1.08 -23.75 18.48
N SER A 86 -2.19 -23.07 18.77
CA SER A 86 -2.87 -22.23 17.79
C SER A 86 -2.15 -20.90 17.53
N LEU A 87 -1.32 -20.47 18.49
CA LEU A 87 -0.53 -19.25 18.44
C LEU A 87 0.82 -19.53 19.11
N LEU A 88 1.92 -19.28 18.40
CA LEU A 88 3.28 -19.52 18.86
C LEU A 88 4.12 -18.27 18.62
N THR A 89 5.06 -18.00 19.49
CA THR A 89 6.04 -16.92 19.35
C THR A 89 7.47 -17.47 19.30
N ALA A 90 8.46 -16.57 19.28
CA ALA A 90 9.88 -16.93 19.37
C ALA A 90 10.22 -17.78 20.61
N GLU A 91 9.43 -17.68 21.69
CA GLU A 91 9.66 -18.45 22.92
C GLU A 91 9.27 -19.91 22.76
N ASP A 92 8.28 -20.19 21.90
CA ASP A 92 7.68 -21.52 21.73
C ASP A 92 8.28 -22.31 20.54
N SER A 93 9.16 -21.68 19.76
CA SER A 93 9.61 -22.20 18.47
C SER A 93 11.12 -22.06 18.26
N SER A 94 11.71 -23.02 17.55
CA SER A 94 13.12 -23.00 17.15
C SER A 94 13.39 -22.21 15.87
N VAL A 95 12.36 -21.64 15.25
CA VAL A 95 12.47 -20.93 13.97
C VAL A 95 13.19 -19.59 14.19
N PRO A 96 14.38 -19.38 13.59
CA PRO A 96 15.14 -18.16 13.79
C PRO A 96 14.38 -16.93 13.27
N GLY A 97 14.32 -15.87 14.08
CA GLY A 97 13.67 -14.62 13.69
C GLY A 97 12.15 -14.68 13.64
N LEU A 98 11.52 -15.75 14.16
CA LEU A 98 10.07 -15.82 14.28
C LEU A 98 9.55 -14.67 15.14
N LEU A 99 8.53 -13.97 14.64
CA LEU A 99 7.75 -13.03 15.44
C LEU A 99 6.50 -13.71 16.01
N ILE A 100 5.72 -14.34 15.12
CA ILE A 100 4.49 -15.05 15.48
C ILE A 100 4.13 -16.07 14.42
N GLU A 101 3.54 -17.17 14.85
CA GLU A 101 2.93 -18.18 14.02
C GLU A 101 1.53 -18.51 14.55
N PHE A 102 0.54 -18.58 13.67
CA PHE A 102 -0.83 -18.86 14.06
C PHE A 102 -1.65 -19.46 12.94
N THR A 103 -2.83 -19.98 13.30
CA THR A 103 -3.82 -20.47 12.34
C THR A 103 -4.86 -19.40 12.05
N ARG A 104 -5.21 -19.21 10.78
CA ARG A 104 -6.26 -18.30 10.33
C ARG A 104 -7.23 -18.97 9.35
N LEU A 105 -8.35 -18.30 9.09
CA LEU A 105 -9.24 -18.66 7.99
C LEU A 105 -8.64 -18.19 6.65
N HIS A 106 -8.68 -19.05 5.63
CA HIS A 106 -8.17 -18.76 4.28
C HIS A 106 -9.12 -17.86 3.47
N GLU A 107 -10.43 -18.00 3.66
CA GLU A 107 -11.46 -17.19 3.00
C GLU A 107 -12.43 -16.60 4.02
N GLN A 108 -12.85 -15.34 3.81
CA GLN A 108 -14.06 -14.80 4.42
C GLN A 108 -15.24 -15.61 3.84
N PRO A 109 -15.92 -16.46 4.62
CA PRO A 109 -17.05 -17.18 4.07
C PRO A 109 -18.12 -16.14 3.73
N LEU A 110 -18.44 -15.96 2.44
CA LEU A 110 -19.61 -15.19 2.00
C LEU A 110 -20.94 -15.81 2.49
N ALA A 111 -20.85 -16.93 3.21
CA ALA A 111 -21.91 -17.55 3.96
C ALA A 111 -21.33 -18.11 5.26
N LEU A 112 -21.38 -17.35 6.36
CA LEU A 112 -21.37 -17.95 7.70
C LEU A 112 -22.74 -18.62 7.94
N HIS A 113 -23.08 -19.61 7.12
CA HIS A 113 -24.15 -20.57 7.38
C HIS A 113 -23.50 -21.81 7.99
N THR A 114 -22.96 -21.67 9.19
CA THR A 114 -22.54 -22.82 9.99
C THR A 114 -23.47 -22.93 11.17
N THR A 115 -24.68 -23.44 10.91
CA THR A 115 -25.55 -24.04 11.92
C THR A 115 -24.96 -25.41 12.32
N GLY A 116 -23.74 -25.38 12.85
CA GLY A 116 -22.99 -26.55 13.31
C GLY A 116 -22.10 -26.14 14.48
N PRO A 117 -21.76 -27.08 15.40
CA PRO A 117 -20.90 -26.77 16.53
C PRO A 117 -19.57 -26.18 16.03
N ALA A 118 -18.97 -25.26 16.79
CA ALA A 118 -17.77 -24.49 16.45
C ALA A 118 -16.53 -25.31 16.00
N ASN A 119 -16.63 -26.64 15.96
CA ASN A 119 -15.64 -27.61 15.50
C ASN A 119 -15.80 -28.08 14.05
N SER A 120 -16.73 -27.55 13.26
CA SER A 120 -16.97 -28.02 11.87
C SER A 120 -16.20 -27.26 10.78
N LEU A 121 -15.13 -26.53 11.11
CA LEU A 121 -14.27 -25.94 10.08
C LEU A 121 -13.39 -27.02 9.49
N ASN A 122 -13.46 -27.20 8.17
CA ASN A 122 -12.61 -28.16 7.47
C ASN A 122 -11.16 -27.65 7.43
N SER A 123 -10.18 -28.55 7.49
CA SER A 123 -8.75 -28.22 7.37
C SER A 123 -8.42 -27.41 6.12
N ASP A 124 -9.19 -27.61 5.05
CA ASP A 124 -9.03 -26.93 3.76
C ASP A 124 -9.40 -25.45 3.80
N GLN A 125 -10.11 -25.01 4.86
CA GLN A 125 -10.46 -23.60 5.09
C GLN A 125 -9.45 -22.89 6.00
N LEU A 126 -8.46 -23.62 6.51
CA LEU A 126 -7.50 -23.12 7.47
C LEU A 126 -6.11 -23.02 6.84
N GLU A 127 -5.48 -21.88 7.10
CA GLU A 127 -4.10 -21.61 6.69
C GLU A 127 -3.26 -21.37 7.94
N ARG A 128 -2.09 -22.00 8.01
CA ARG A 128 -1.04 -21.69 8.97
C ARG A 128 -0.21 -20.54 8.41
N VAL A 129 -0.04 -19.48 9.19
CA VAL A 129 0.74 -18.31 8.80
C VAL A 129 1.85 -18.09 9.81
N ARG A 130 3.01 -17.69 9.31
CA ARG A 130 4.18 -17.37 10.11
C ARG A 130 4.82 -16.08 9.63
N TYR A 131 5.11 -15.17 10.55
CA TYR A 131 5.87 -13.95 10.29
C TYR A 131 7.29 -14.09 10.82
N VAL A 132 8.28 -13.93 9.94
CA VAL A 132 9.69 -14.08 10.26
C VAL A 132 10.44 -12.83 9.83
N LEU A 133 11.32 -12.33 10.70
CA LEU A 133 12.22 -11.24 10.41
C LEU A 133 13.56 -11.82 9.90
N GLU A 134 13.75 -11.80 8.59
CA GLU A 134 14.90 -12.39 7.91
C GLU A 134 15.73 -11.30 7.23
N SER A 135 16.99 -11.13 7.65
CA SER A 135 17.91 -10.15 7.01
C SER A 135 17.27 -8.76 6.85
N ASN A 136 16.62 -8.26 7.89
CA ASN A 136 15.89 -6.98 7.90
C ASN A 136 14.65 -6.92 6.98
N ASN A 137 14.12 -8.06 6.56
CA ASN A 137 12.88 -8.14 5.79
C ASN A 137 11.81 -8.86 6.62
N LEU A 138 10.60 -8.32 6.64
CA LEU A 138 9.46 -9.04 7.19
C LEU A 138 8.92 -9.96 6.10
N VAL A 139 9.04 -11.25 6.35
CA VAL A 139 8.61 -12.31 5.45
C VAL A 139 7.41 -13.02 6.08
N ARG A 140 6.33 -13.11 5.32
CA ARG A 140 5.17 -13.92 5.64
C ARG A 140 5.30 -15.25 4.93
N TYR A 141 5.26 -16.34 5.68
CA TYR A 141 5.10 -17.69 5.18
C TYR A 141 3.66 -18.14 5.41
N SER A 142 3.09 -18.87 4.44
CA SER A 142 1.82 -19.53 4.68
C SER A 142 1.69 -20.91 4.05
N SER A 143 0.94 -21.79 4.70
CA SER A 143 0.72 -23.17 4.27
C SER A 143 -0.67 -23.66 4.69
N PRO A 144 -1.41 -24.40 3.84
CA PRO A 144 -2.68 -25.00 4.23
C PRO A 144 -2.51 -26.00 5.39
N VAL A 145 -3.38 -25.94 6.41
CA VAL A 145 -3.28 -26.83 7.59
C VAL A 145 -3.53 -28.30 7.22
N GLY A 146 -4.28 -28.58 6.15
CA GLY A 146 -4.57 -29.93 5.67
C GLY A 146 -3.39 -30.66 5.00
N MET A 147 -2.24 -30.01 4.81
CA MET A 147 -1.06 -30.63 4.20
C MET A 147 -0.02 -31.02 5.27
N PRO A 148 0.79 -32.08 5.05
CA PRO A 148 1.89 -32.43 5.94
C PRO A 148 2.85 -31.26 6.16
N ILE A 149 3.30 -31.09 7.40
CA ILE A 149 4.22 -30.03 7.82
C ILE A 149 5.65 -30.36 7.39
N ASP A 150 5.88 -30.44 6.08
CA ASP A 150 7.23 -30.50 5.49
C ASP A 150 7.66 -29.08 5.08
N GLU A 151 8.96 -28.76 5.20
CA GLU A 151 9.52 -27.43 4.89
C GLU A 151 9.22 -26.95 3.46
N ASP A 152 8.93 -27.86 2.53
CA ASP A 152 8.76 -27.59 1.09
C ASP A 152 7.42 -26.95 0.68
N HIS A 153 6.43 -26.84 1.58
CA HIS A 153 5.07 -26.37 1.22
C HIS A 153 4.69 -24.98 1.75
N TRP A 154 5.67 -24.15 2.13
CA TRP A 154 5.42 -22.78 2.55
C TRP A 154 5.48 -21.80 1.38
N TYR A 155 4.40 -21.05 1.18
CA TYR A 155 4.38 -19.91 0.28
C TYR A 155 5.00 -18.69 0.97
N GLN A 156 6.07 -18.16 0.38
CA GLN A 156 6.80 -17.01 0.92
C GLN A 156 6.35 -15.70 0.26
N ASN A 157 6.07 -14.68 1.08
CA ASN A 157 5.76 -13.33 0.64
C ASN A 157 6.52 -12.29 1.49
N THR A 158 7.48 -11.59 0.88
CA THR A 158 8.20 -10.49 1.54
C THR A 158 7.33 -9.24 1.57
N LEU A 159 6.88 -8.84 2.75
CA LEU A 159 5.96 -7.71 2.93
C LEU A 159 6.69 -6.38 3.04
N PHE A 160 7.74 -6.35 3.86
CA PHE A 160 8.54 -5.15 4.10
C PHE A 160 10.02 -5.46 4.01
N THR A 161 10.79 -4.48 3.56
CA THR A 161 12.24 -4.57 3.49
C THR A 161 12.87 -3.42 4.27
N ARG A 162 14.12 -3.60 4.71
CA ARG A 162 14.84 -2.59 5.50
C ARG A 162 14.10 -2.19 6.78
N LEU A 163 13.66 -3.19 7.52
CA LEU A 163 13.20 -3.03 8.89
C LEU A 163 14.40 -3.05 9.84
N SER A 164 14.51 -2.03 10.68
CA SER A 164 15.49 -1.97 11.75
C SER A 164 15.04 -2.82 12.95
N GLN A 165 13.73 -2.85 13.19
CA GLN A 165 13.11 -3.60 14.28
C GLN A 165 11.67 -3.97 13.93
N ALA A 166 11.20 -5.10 14.46
CA ALA A 166 9.80 -5.49 14.47
C ALA A 166 9.47 -6.15 15.82
N ARG A 167 8.34 -5.77 16.42
CA ARG A 167 7.85 -6.27 17.71
C ARG A 167 6.35 -6.52 17.65
N LEU A 168 5.91 -7.40 18.54
CA LEU A 168 4.50 -7.67 18.76
C LEU A 168 4.16 -7.42 20.22
N TYR A 169 2.95 -6.91 20.44
CA TYR A 169 2.36 -6.77 21.75
C TYR A 169 0.96 -7.38 21.74
N PHE A 170 0.61 -7.99 22.85
CA PHE A 170 -0.60 -8.74 23.08
C PHE A 170 -1.40 -8.04 24.17
N LEU A 171 -2.65 -7.72 23.89
CA LEU A 171 -3.55 -7.08 24.84
C LEU A 171 -4.40 -8.14 25.54
N TYR A 172 -4.25 -8.22 26.86
CA TYR A 172 -5.13 -8.97 27.75
C TYR A 172 -5.86 -7.98 28.66
N GLU A 173 -5.44 -7.87 29.92
CA GLU A 173 -5.81 -6.74 30.80
C GLU A 173 -4.96 -5.50 30.49
N ASP A 174 -3.67 -5.72 30.23
CA ASP A 174 -2.69 -4.72 29.81
C ASP A 174 -1.89 -5.22 28.59
N TRP A 175 -1.15 -4.31 27.96
CA TRP A 175 -0.24 -4.63 26.86
C TRP A 175 1.00 -5.38 27.36
N SER A 176 1.31 -6.52 26.76
CA SER A 176 2.49 -7.34 27.06
C SER A 176 3.24 -7.72 25.78
N GLU A 177 4.57 -7.73 25.81
CA GLU A 177 5.39 -8.31 24.71
C GLU A 177 5.36 -9.84 24.73
N GLN A 178 5.12 -10.42 25.91
CA GLN A 178 5.08 -11.86 26.08
C GLN A 178 3.68 -12.40 25.79
N LEU A 179 3.61 -13.50 25.06
CA LEU A 179 2.39 -14.28 24.95
C LEU A 179 2.13 -14.98 26.28
N SER A 180 0.94 -14.77 26.86
CA SER A 180 0.58 -15.47 28.09
C SER A 180 0.01 -16.85 27.77
N ASP A 181 0.47 -17.88 28.50
CA ASP A 181 -0.12 -19.24 28.54
C ASP A 181 -1.63 -19.22 28.89
N ALA A 182 -2.10 -18.08 29.41
CA ALA A 182 -3.48 -17.82 29.74
C ALA A 182 -4.41 -18.01 28.54
N THR A 183 -3.98 -17.89 27.28
CA THR A 183 -4.85 -18.20 26.11
C THR A 183 -5.51 -19.60 26.17
N ASN A 184 -4.97 -20.53 26.98
CA ASN A 184 -5.42 -21.92 27.04
C ASN A 184 -6.02 -22.36 28.39
N SER A 185 -6.08 -21.50 29.41
CA SER A 185 -6.58 -21.88 30.74
C SER A 185 -8.07 -21.53 30.90
N ALA A 186 -8.89 -22.48 31.36
CA ALA A 186 -10.30 -22.22 31.66
C ALA A 186 -10.42 -21.13 32.75
N GLY A 187 -10.84 -19.91 32.38
CA GLY A 187 -11.00 -18.77 33.28
C GLY A 187 -10.00 -17.62 33.10
N SER A 188 -9.13 -17.67 32.08
CA SER A 188 -8.23 -16.58 31.71
C SER A 188 -8.90 -15.45 30.93
N THR A 189 -8.30 -14.26 31.00
CA THR A 189 -8.65 -13.13 30.14
C THR A 189 -8.31 -13.48 28.69
N PRO A 190 -9.30 -13.45 27.76
CA PRO A 190 -9.03 -13.75 26.36
C PRO A 190 -8.12 -12.67 25.76
N LEU A 191 -7.33 -13.06 24.76
CA LEU A 191 -6.53 -12.12 23.99
C LEU A 191 -7.47 -11.15 23.24
N GLY A 192 -7.41 -9.86 23.60
CA GLY A 192 -8.30 -8.83 23.09
C GLY A 192 -7.80 -8.16 21.80
N ALA A 193 -6.48 -7.96 21.68
CA ALA A 193 -5.88 -7.32 20.51
C ALA A 193 -4.42 -7.74 20.30
N ILE A 194 -3.95 -7.59 19.08
CA ILE A 194 -2.53 -7.71 18.72
C ILE A 194 -2.08 -6.38 18.13
N ARG A 195 -0.95 -5.89 18.61
CA ARG A 195 -0.25 -4.74 18.04
C ARG A 195 1.04 -5.19 17.40
N PHE A 196 1.22 -4.83 16.14
CA PHE A 196 2.47 -4.93 15.41
C PHE A 196 3.14 -3.56 15.34
N GLU A 197 4.40 -3.51 15.75
CA GLU A 197 5.22 -2.30 15.72
C GLU A 197 6.49 -2.60 14.91
N ALA A 198 6.84 -1.72 13.97
CA ALA A 198 8.07 -1.85 13.21
C ALA A 198 8.73 -0.49 12.94
N GLU A 199 10.06 -0.49 12.94
CA GLU A 199 10.87 0.66 12.57
C GLU A 199 11.54 0.41 11.23
N SER A 200 11.59 1.45 10.39
CA SER A 200 12.23 1.38 9.08
C SER A 200 12.90 2.70 8.76
N ASP A 201 14.02 2.65 8.04
CA ASP A 201 14.75 3.84 7.57
C ASP A 201 13.86 4.80 6.76
N ARG A 202 12.89 4.25 6.02
CA ARG A 202 12.03 5.05 5.13
C ARG A 202 10.77 5.58 5.81
N TRP A 203 10.14 4.77 6.66
CA TRP A 203 8.83 5.08 7.27
C TRP A 203 8.91 5.53 8.73
N GLN A 204 10.12 5.46 9.33
CA GLN A 204 10.43 5.74 10.73
C GLN A 204 9.73 4.78 11.70
N HIS A 205 8.41 4.84 11.78
CA HIS A 205 7.60 4.07 12.71
C HIS A 205 6.30 3.62 12.06
N LEU A 206 6.01 2.32 12.14
CA LEU A 206 4.80 1.68 11.66
C LEU A 206 4.12 1.00 12.85
N GLU A 207 2.86 1.33 13.08
CA GLU A 207 2.04 0.71 14.12
C GLU A 207 0.74 0.21 13.49
N LEU A 208 0.39 -1.04 13.78
CA LEU A 208 -0.86 -1.66 13.39
C LEU A 208 -1.47 -2.35 14.59
N VAL A 209 -2.73 -2.03 14.91
CA VAL A 209 -3.49 -2.68 15.97
C VAL A 209 -4.69 -3.40 15.35
N SER A 210 -4.81 -4.70 15.61
CA SER A 210 -5.99 -5.50 15.23
C SER A 210 -6.69 -5.99 16.49
N MET A 211 -8.00 -5.78 16.53
CA MET A 211 -8.86 -6.25 17.61
C MET A 211 -9.32 -7.66 17.28
N LEU A 212 -9.12 -8.58 18.21
CA LEU A 212 -9.54 -9.95 18.04
C LEU A 212 -11.01 -10.08 18.41
N ARG A 213 -11.76 -10.81 17.59
CA ARG A 213 -13.17 -11.09 17.88
C ARG A 213 -13.25 -12.17 18.96
N THR A 214 -13.29 -11.75 20.22
CA THR A 214 -13.59 -12.64 21.33
C THR A 214 -15.05 -13.11 21.19
N GLY A 215 -15.28 -14.41 21.03
CA GLY A 215 -16.62 -15.00 20.92
C GLY A 215 -17.41 -14.98 22.24
N ALA A 216 -17.68 -13.80 22.78
CA ALA A 216 -18.40 -13.61 24.04
C ALA A 216 -19.92 -13.41 23.88
N ASP A 217 -20.45 -13.47 22.66
CA ASP A 217 -21.90 -13.38 22.39
C ASP A 217 -22.47 -14.73 21.94
N SER A 218 -22.58 -15.68 22.87
CA SER A 218 -23.49 -16.84 22.76
C SER A 218 -23.88 -17.39 24.12
#